data_AF-A0A2D6LNW5-F1
#
_entry.id   AF-A0A2D6LNW5-F1
#
_cell.length_a   1.000
_cell.length_b   1.000
_cell.length_c   1.000
_cell.angle_alpha   90.00
_cell.angle_beta   90.00
_cell.angle_gamma   90.00
#
_symmetry.space_group_name_H-M   'P 1'
#
loop_
_entity.id
_entity.type
_entity.pdbx_description
1 polymer ?
#
loop_
_entity_poly.entity_id
_entity_poly.type
_entity_poly.pdbx_seq_one_letter_code
_entity_poly.pdbx_strand_id
1 'polypeptide(L)'
;MAGEVKDECGVAAVYLPKKLDKYPIGGASYYLYKMLLQMQNRGQLAAGITTYNEDRKQLIDTFRKRGSVSEAFSTKIRPKSRAILQKYSGTKGIGHVRYSTSGADDIGSTQPFERHHGRKWKWFSFAFNGNLANFSELKKELESKQYHLVRNLDTEVIMHFLEKEQLGDKKKPIDKVFADLSEKFDGAYNMVYADAEGTVTAMRDPVGVRPLCYVIDDDFVGAASESVAMSNLVNNGVKDLKPGEMLISDKSGVEVKRFAKSKRSAHCMFEYVYFANAASTLDGRSVYQVRWRLGQELAKQEKLEVNGNDWIVVPVPDTAKPSADAYAHTLGLPVMEGLVRNRYVGRTFIETKDRMDRIKEKFNVNKSVLKDKKIILVDDSIVRGSTSQAIVQYLKERGMVKEIHMRVACPPIRSPCFYGIDMSTIGELIPNRNSTNEQIKKASFEDVDEGVVENISKEIGVDSLQYMSLRGLVKAINLENGKDDLCMACITGEYPTEWGTKLRVKALERHERGLEAERTYS
;
A
#
# COMPACT_ATOMS: atom_id res chain seq x y z
N MET A 1 18.48 -6.15 2.96
CA MET A 1 17.27 -5.29 2.99
C MET A 1 16.32 -5.86 4.03
N ALA A 2 16.11 -5.13 5.11
CA ALA A 2 15.75 -5.66 6.43
C ALA A 2 14.24 -5.67 6.69
N GLY A 3 13.69 -6.86 6.95
CA GLY A 3 12.68 -7.11 7.98
C GLY A 3 11.24 -6.60 7.83
N GLU A 4 11.01 -5.50 7.14
CA GLU A 4 9.70 -4.85 7.02
C GLU A 4 9.05 -5.20 5.67
N VAL A 5 7.73 -5.38 5.70
CA VAL A 5 6.93 -5.33 4.47
C VAL A 5 7.14 -3.94 3.89
N LYS A 6 7.61 -3.83 2.65
CA LYS A 6 7.83 -2.53 2.02
C LYS A 6 6.49 -2.00 1.50
N ASP A 7 6.27 -0.71 1.71
CA ASP A 7 4.98 -0.04 1.43
C ASP A 7 4.64 0.03 -0.06
N GLU A 8 3.38 0.32 -0.34
CA GLU A 8 2.86 0.58 -1.68
C GLU A 8 3.11 2.00 -2.12
N CYS A 9 2.83 2.27 -3.40
CA CYS A 9 2.69 3.61 -3.93
C CYS A 9 1.32 4.23 -3.56
N GLY A 10 1.19 5.53 -3.80
CA GLY A 10 -0.09 6.25 -3.72
C GLY A 10 -0.26 7.14 -4.95
N VAL A 11 -1.48 7.20 -5.49
CA VAL A 11 -1.84 8.05 -6.64
C VAL A 11 -2.87 9.10 -6.25
N ALA A 12 -2.83 10.25 -6.91
CA ALA A 12 -3.78 11.35 -6.77
C ALA A 12 -4.14 11.96 -8.13
N ALA A 13 -5.35 12.49 -8.26
CA ALA A 13 -5.78 13.32 -9.37
C ALA A 13 -6.57 14.53 -8.85
N VAL A 14 -6.44 15.67 -9.52
CA VAL A 14 -7.14 16.93 -9.21
C VAL A 14 -7.69 17.53 -10.50
N TYR A 15 -8.92 18.01 -10.43
CA TYR A 15 -9.54 18.89 -11.40
C TYR A 15 -10.17 20.09 -10.67
N LEU A 16 -9.82 21.29 -11.12
CA LEU A 16 -10.31 22.55 -10.58
C LEU A 16 -11.31 23.16 -11.58
N PRO A 17 -12.61 23.22 -11.24
CA PRO A 17 -13.65 23.70 -12.17
C PRO A 17 -13.55 25.20 -12.51
N LYS A 18 -12.97 26.01 -11.62
CA LYS A 18 -12.85 27.47 -11.80
C LYS A 18 -11.52 27.85 -12.47
N LYS A 19 -11.42 29.13 -12.87
CA LYS A 19 -10.17 29.71 -13.36
C LYS A 19 -9.08 29.69 -12.30
N LEU A 20 -7.83 29.60 -12.74
CA LEU A 20 -6.65 29.42 -11.87
C LEU A 20 -6.48 30.55 -10.84
N ASP A 21 -6.92 31.76 -11.14
CA ASP A 21 -6.87 32.94 -10.25
C ASP A 21 -7.77 32.82 -9.01
N LYS A 22 -8.72 31.88 -9.01
CA LYS A 22 -9.58 31.57 -7.87
C LYS A 22 -8.95 30.60 -6.87
N TYR A 23 -7.77 30.06 -7.18
CA TYR A 23 -7.11 29.06 -6.36
C TYR A 23 -5.77 29.56 -5.78
N PRO A 24 -5.26 28.91 -4.73
CA PRO A 24 -3.92 29.17 -4.23
C PRO A 24 -2.86 29.06 -5.33
N ILE A 25 -1.73 29.73 -5.13
CA ILE A 25 -0.59 29.69 -6.07
C ILE A 25 -0.24 28.23 -6.41
N GLY A 26 -0.25 27.92 -7.71
CA GLY A 26 -0.02 26.58 -8.23
C GLY A 26 -1.29 25.86 -8.68
N GLY A 27 -2.46 26.21 -8.15
CA GLY A 27 -3.72 25.53 -8.46
C GLY A 27 -3.61 24.04 -8.17
N ALA A 28 -3.77 23.20 -9.21
CA ALA A 28 -3.71 21.75 -9.09
C ALA A 28 -2.40 21.24 -8.46
N SER A 29 -1.24 21.87 -8.73
CA SER A 29 0.03 21.45 -8.12
C SER A 29 0.05 21.62 -6.61
N TYR A 30 -0.59 22.69 -6.10
CA TYR A 30 -0.70 22.93 -4.65
C TYR A 30 -1.55 21.85 -3.98
N TYR A 31 -2.72 21.54 -4.54
CA TYR A 31 -3.60 20.50 -4.01
C TYR A 31 -2.97 19.11 -4.10
N LEU A 32 -2.38 18.75 -5.24
CA LEU A 32 -1.66 17.49 -5.40
C LEU A 32 -0.54 17.36 -4.36
N TYR A 33 0.28 18.38 -4.18
CA TYR A 33 1.30 18.40 -3.13
C TYR A 33 0.70 18.12 -1.73
N LYS A 34 -0.41 18.77 -1.37
CA LYS A 34 -1.10 18.57 -0.09
C LYS A 34 -1.65 17.15 0.06
N MET A 35 -2.26 16.61 -1.00
CA MET A 35 -2.80 15.24 -1.04
C MET A 35 -1.67 14.21 -0.89
N LEU A 36 -0.57 14.37 -1.63
CA LEU A 36 0.59 13.47 -1.57
C LEU A 36 1.24 13.48 -0.19
N LEU A 37 1.30 14.63 0.49
CA LEU A 37 1.78 14.70 1.88
C LEU A 37 0.95 13.84 2.84
N GLN A 38 -0.38 13.82 2.67
CA GLN A 38 -1.26 13.00 3.52
C GLN A 38 -1.14 11.50 3.22
N MET A 39 -0.64 11.15 2.03
CA MET A 39 -0.37 9.77 1.62
C MET A 39 1.12 9.40 1.73
N GLN A 40 1.92 10.15 2.49
CA GLN A 40 3.36 9.89 2.65
C GLN A 40 3.66 8.50 3.26
N ASN A 41 2.70 7.89 3.96
CA ASN A 41 2.73 6.49 4.43
C ASN A 41 2.81 5.49 3.27
N ARG A 42 2.39 5.86 2.06
CA ARG A 42 2.44 5.03 0.83
C ARG A 42 3.60 5.40 -0.09
N GLY A 43 4.77 5.75 0.44
CA GLY A 43 5.90 6.05 -0.45
C GLY A 43 6.79 7.16 0.02
N GLN A 44 8.00 6.81 0.46
CA GLN A 44 8.99 7.77 0.94
C GLN A 44 10.18 7.93 -0.01
N LEU A 45 10.25 7.18 -1.11
CA LEU A 45 11.42 7.15 -1.98
C LEU A 45 11.42 8.23 -3.04
N ALA A 46 10.25 8.59 -3.56
CA ALA A 46 10.11 9.66 -4.54
C ALA A 46 8.69 10.21 -4.56
N ALA A 47 8.54 11.44 -5.05
CA ALA A 47 7.26 12.06 -5.31
C ALA A 47 7.28 12.81 -6.64
N GLY A 48 6.12 12.89 -7.29
CA GLY A 48 5.98 13.62 -8.54
C GLY A 48 4.55 14.03 -8.83
N ILE A 49 4.41 15.03 -9.70
CA ILE A 49 3.14 15.54 -10.21
C ILE A 49 3.26 15.84 -11.71
N THR A 50 2.14 15.74 -12.41
CA THR A 50 1.97 16.30 -13.76
C THR A 50 0.78 17.23 -13.70
N THR A 51 0.91 18.42 -14.28
CA THR A 51 -0.21 19.38 -14.36
C THR A 51 -0.51 19.74 -15.80
N TYR A 52 -1.78 20.02 -16.09
CA TYR A 52 -2.26 20.56 -17.36
C TYR A 52 -2.53 22.06 -17.22
N ASN A 53 -2.07 22.84 -18.20
CA ASN A 53 -2.34 24.27 -18.32
C ASN A 53 -2.41 24.65 -19.79
N GLU A 54 -3.57 25.14 -20.23
CA GLU A 54 -3.86 25.49 -21.62
C GLU A 54 -3.04 26.68 -22.14
N ASP A 55 -2.58 27.55 -21.24
CA ASP A 55 -1.79 28.75 -21.57
C ASP A 55 -0.30 28.44 -21.77
N ARG A 56 0.15 27.22 -21.42
CA ARG A 56 1.56 26.81 -21.59
C ARG A 56 1.79 26.19 -22.96
N LYS A 57 2.96 26.48 -23.55
CA LYS A 57 3.48 25.69 -24.68
C LYS A 57 3.64 24.21 -24.32
N GLN A 58 4.16 23.96 -23.12
CA GLN A 58 4.22 22.65 -22.48
C GLN A 58 2.87 22.37 -21.80
N LEU A 59 1.91 21.87 -22.56
CA LEU A 59 0.51 21.74 -22.13
C LEU A 59 0.38 20.88 -20.86
N ILE A 60 1.01 19.71 -20.84
CA ILE A 60 1.27 18.95 -19.61
C ILE A 60 2.74 19.04 -19.24
N ASP A 61 3.05 19.28 -17.96
CA ASP A 61 4.43 19.40 -17.47
C ASP A 61 4.61 18.60 -16.18
N THR A 62 5.63 17.74 -16.18
CA THR A 62 5.90 16.77 -15.12
C THR A 62 7.06 17.22 -14.24
N PHE A 63 6.80 17.31 -12.94
CA PHE A 63 7.81 17.43 -11.90
C PHE A 63 7.94 16.12 -11.15
N ARG A 64 9.16 15.58 -11.02
CA ARG A 64 9.40 14.41 -10.19
C ARG A 64 10.78 14.46 -9.56
N LYS A 65 10.89 14.02 -8.31
CA LYS A 65 12.16 14.02 -7.57
C LYS A 65 12.18 12.91 -6.52
N ARG A 66 13.38 12.39 -6.26
CA ARG A 66 13.64 11.46 -5.14
C ARG A 66 13.52 12.16 -3.79
N GLY A 67 13.21 11.36 -2.79
CA GLY A 67 12.94 11.80 -1.43
C GLY A 67 11.46 11.72 -1.09
N SER A 68 11.16 11.97 0.18
CA SER A 68 9.82 12.26 0.66
C SER A 68 9.21 13.44 -0.10
N VAL A 69 7.89 13.61 -0.03
CA VAL A 69 7.18 14.76 -0.62
C VAL A 69 7.77 16.08 -0.10
N SER A 70 8.12 16.15 1.19
CA SER A 70 8.75 17.33 1.77
C SER A 70 10.11 17.67 1.16
N GLU A 71 10.93 16.67 0.88
CA GLU A 71 12.24 16.83 0.23
C GLU A 71 12.11 17.15 -1.26
N ALA A 72 11.21 16.44 -1.96
CA ALA A 72 10.94 16.64 -3.38
C ALA A 72 10.49 18.08 -3.66
N PHE A 73 9.51 18.57 -2.90
CA PHE A 73 8.94 19.92 -3.05
C PHE A 73 9.67 21.00 -2.23
N SER A 74 10.81 20.66 -1.61
CA SER A 74 11.67 21.59 -0.87
C SER A 74 10.91 22.41 0.18
N THR A 75 10.02 21.78 0.95
CA THR A 75 9.06 22.45 1.85
C THR A 75 9.72 23.28 2.94
N LYS A 76 10.94 22.92 3.35
CA LYS A 76 11.76 23.69 4.30
C LYS A 76 12.24 25.04 3.75
N ILE A 77 12.26 25.22 2.42
CA ILE A 77 12.75 26.43 1.75
C ILE A 77 11.60 27.06 0.96
N ARG A 78 10.82 27.93 1.63
CA ARG A 78 9.59 28.52 1.07
C ARG A 78 9.74 29.11 -0.34
N PRO A 79 10.79 29.90 -0.68
CA PRO A 79 10.95 30.42 -2.04
C PRO A 79 11.11 29.32 -3.09
N LYS A 80 11.86 28.25 -2.78
CA LYS A 80 12.05 27.11 -3.70
C LYS A 80 10.74 26.34 -3.88
N SER A 81 10.04 26.06 -2.78
CA SER A 81 8.74 25.36 -2.84
C SER A 81 7.72 26.14 -3.67
N ARG A 82 7.59 27.46 -3.43
CA ARG A 82 6.72 28.34 -4.21
C ARG A 82 7.09 28.38 -5.69
N ALA A 83 8.39 28.44 -6.02
CA ALA A 83 8.84 28.44 -7.42
C ALA A 83 8.48 27.13 -8.13
N ILE A 84 8.59 25.97 -7.46
CA ILE A 84 8.15 24.68 -8.02
C ILE A 84 6.65 24.73 -8.29
N LEU A 85 5.83 25.06 -7.29
CA LEU A 85 4.36 25.07 -7.44
C LEU A 85 3.89 26.04 -8.55
N GLN A 86 4.52 27.21 -8.65
CA GLN A 86 4.20 28.20 -9.68
C GLN A 86 4.59 27.74 -11.09
N LYS A 87 5.79 27.15 -11.25
CA LYS A 87 6.25 26.61 -12.53
C LYS A 87 5.29 25.53 -13.05
N TYR A 88 4.91 24.60 -12.17
CA TYR A 88 4.01 23.50 -12.49
C TYR A 88 2.55 23.87 -12.18
N SER A 89 2.14 25.12 -12.38
CA SER A 89 0.77 25.53 -12.12
C SER A 89 -0.20 25.05 -13.21
N GLY A 90 -1.44 24.76 -12.83
CA GLY A 90 -2.48 24.31 -13.76
C GLY A 90 -3.83 24.11 -13.09
N THR A 91 -4.87 23.89 -13.89
CA THR A 91 -6.24 23.61 -13.40
C THR A 91 -6.50 22.12 -13.23
N LYS A 92 -5.69 21.26 -13.83
CA LYS A 92 -5.81 19.81 -13.68
C LYS A 92 -4.45 19.17 -13.45
N GLY A 93 -4.44 17.98 -12.86
CA GLY A 93 -3.20 17.22 -12.74
C GLY A 93 -3.33 15.90 -12.03
N ILE A 94 -2.22 15.17 -12.02
CA ILE A 94 -2.06 13.87 -11.37
C ILE A 94 -0.80 13.86 -10.51
N GLY A 95 -0.74 13.00 -9.52
CA GLY A 95 0.36 12.92 -8.57
C GLY A 95 0.64 11.49 -8.12
N HIS A 96 1.87 11.27 -7.65
CA HIS A 96 2.32 9.97 -7.19
C HIS A 96 3.34 10.09 -6.05
N VAL A 97 3.22 9.21 -5.06
CA VAL A 97 4.27 8.88 -4.08
C VAL A 97 4.72 7.45 -4.28
N ARG A 98 6.03 7.24 -4.27
CA ARG A 98 6.67 5.96 -4.58
C ARG A 98 7.33 5.34 -3.36
N TYR A 99 7.15 4.04 -3.20
CA TYR A 99 8.01 3.19 -2.38
C TYR A 99 8.82 2.21 -3.26
N SER A 100 9.79 1.49 -2.68
CA SER A 100 10.56 0.47 -3.42
C SER A 100 9.66 -0.75 -3.60
N THR A 101 9.04 -0.82 -4.77
CA THR A 101 8.51 -2.05 -5.34
C THR A 101 9.66 -2.84 -5.97
N SER A 102 9.37 -4.02 -6.49
CA SER A 102 10.30 -4.82 -7.28
C SER A 102 10.82 -4.06 -8.49
N GLY A 103 12.05 -3.53 -8.39
CA GLY A 103 12.70 -2.78 -9.45
C GLY A 103 13.91 -2.03 -8.94
N ALA A 104 14.77 -1.61 -9.86
CA ALA A 104 15.94 -0.81 -9.51
C ALA A 104 15.51 0.50 -8.81
N ASP A 105 16.17 0.81 -7.70
CA ASP A 105 16.14 2.12 -7.08
C ASP A 105 16.93 3.10 -7.97
N ASP A 106 16.32 3.49 -9.09
CA ASP A 106 16.77 4.59 -9.96
C ASP A 106 15.75 5.76 -9.97
N ILE A 107 16.17 6.94 -10.45
CA ILE A 107 15.28 8.06 -10.74
C ILE A 107 14.33 7.72 -11.89
N GLY A 108 14.76 6.89 -12.84
CA GLY A 108 14.00 6.45 -14.00
C GLY A 108 12.70 5.73 -13.65
N SER A 109 12.58 5.19 -12.43
CA SER A 109 11.39 4.54 -11.90
C SER A 109 10.46 5.48 -11.12
N THR A 110 10.75 6.78 -11.06
CA THR A 110 9.86 7.76 -10.40
C THR A 110 8.68 8.12 -11.30
N GLN A 111 7.46 8.06 -10.77
CA GLN A 111 6.24 8.43 -11.49
C GLN A 111 5.78 9.86 -11.10
N PRO A 112 4.92 10.55 -11.90
CA PRO A 112 4.34 10.13 -13.17
C PRO A 112 5.34 9.93 -14.33
N PHE A 113 4.95 9.14 -15.33
CA PHE A 113 5.65 9.03 -16.61
C PHE A 113 4.97 9.94 -17.61
N GLU A 114 5.74 10.73 -18.35
CA GLU A 114 5.22 11.58 -19.42
C GLU A 114 5.71 11.07 -20.77
N ARG A 115 4.79 10.99 -21.72
CA ARG A 115 5.08 10.63 -23.11
C ARG A 115 4.63 11.74 -24.04
N HIS A 116 5.61 12.46 -24.59
CA HIS A 116 5.36 13.55 -25.52
C HIS A 116 4.99 13.04 -26.92
N HIS A 117 4.01 13.69 -27.56
CA HIS A 117 3.60 13.41 -28.94
C HIS A 117 3.09 14.69 -29.62
N GLY A 118 3.26 14.82 -30.94
CA GLY A 118 2.76 15.96 -31.71
C GLY A 118 1.22 16.08 -31.81
N ARG A 119 0.47 15.11 -31.26
CA ARG A 119 -1.00 15.12 -31.22
C ARG A 119 -1.40 15.18 -29.77
N LYS A 120 -2.18 16.20 -29.39
CA LYS A 120 -2.49 16.50 -27.97
C LYS A 120 -3.06 15.30 -27.21
N TRP A 121 -3.96 14.54 -27.81
CA TRP A 121 -4.56 13.36 -27.18
C TRP A 121 -3.63 12.14 -27.07
N LYS A 122 -2.50 12.12 -27.81
CA LYS A 122 -1.45 11.10 -27.67
C LYS A 122 -0.30 11.55 -26.78
N TRP A 123 -0.29 12.83 -26.39
CA TRP A 123 0.65 13.36 -25.43
C TRP A 123 0.03 13.24 -24.06
N PHE A 124 0.52 12.29 -23.27
CA PHE A 124 -0.08 11.95 -21.99
C PHE A 124 0.95 11.77 -20.90
N SER A 125 0.45 11.78 -19.67
CA SER A 125 1.17 11.36 -18.49
C SER A 125 0.30 10.47 -17.62
N PHE A 126 0.90 9.52 -16.93
CA PHE A 126 0.16 8.66 -16.00
C PHE A 126 1.03 8.22 -14.83
N ALA A 127 0.35 7.79 -13.77
CA ALA A 127 0.96 7.07 -12.66
C ALA A 127 0.03 5.96 -12.18
N PHE A 128 0.57 4.88 -11.64
CA PHE A 128 -0.22 3.75 -11.17
C PHE A 128 0.25 3.22 -9.81
N ASN A 129 -0.69 2.65 -9.06
CA ASN A 129 -0.49 1.96 -7.79
C ASN A 129 -0.90 0.49 -7.93
N GLY A 130 0.06 -0.42 -7.75
CA GLY A 130 -0.13 -1.86 -7.77
C GLY A 130 1.02 -2.58 -8.48
N ASN A 131 0.72 -3.73 -9.08
CA ASN A 131 1.66 -4.55 -9.84
C ASN A 131 0.92 -5.39 -10.90
N LEU A 132 1.51 -5.53 -12.09
CA LEU A 132 1.01 -6.42 -13.14
C LEU A 132 1.47 -7.85 -12.89
N ALA A 133 0.55 -8.73 -12.48
CA ALA A 133 0.83 -10.14 -12.26
C ALA A 133 1.25 -10.88 -13.55
N ASN A 134 0.84 -10.37 -14.71
CA ASN A 134 1.26 -10.88 -16.02
C ASN A 134 2.36 -10.05 -16.69
N PHE A 135 3.15 -9.28 -15.92
CA PHE A 135 4.25 -8.47 -16.44
C PHE A 135 5.15 -9.21 -17.43
N SER A 136 5.63 -10.42 -17.08
CA SER A 136 6.54 -11.18 -17.94
C SER A 136 5.93 -11.53 -19.30
N GLU A 137 4.61 -11.76 -19.36
CA GLU A 137 3.92 -12.08 -20.60
C GLU A 137 3.71 -10.84 -21.46
N LEU A 138 3.26 -9.74 -20.84
CA LEU A 138 3.09 -8.45 -21.51
C LEU A 138 4.42 -7.93 -22.07
N LYS A 139 5.51 -8.10 -21.30
CA LYS A 139 6.87 -7.82 -21.75
C LYS A 139 7.24 -8.62 -22.99
N LYS A 140 7.04 -9.95 -22.98
CA LYS A 140 7.32 -10.80 -24.14
C LYS A 140 6.49 -10.39 -25.36
N GLU A 141 5.21 -10.02 -25.19
CA GLU A 141 4.38 -9.52 -26.29
C GLU A 141 5.01 -8.27 -26.92
N LEU A 142 5.47 -7.32 -26.11
CA LEU A 142 6.13 -6.11 -26.58
C LEU A 142 7.46 -6.41 -27.27
N GLU A 143 8.33 -7.24 -26.66
CA GLU A 143 9.62 -7.62 -27.22
C GLU A 143 9.47 -8.36 -28.56
N SER A 144 8.46 -9.22 -28.70
CA SER A 144 8.14 -9.91 -29.97
C SER A 144 7.76 -8.96 -31.10
N LYS A 145 7.33 -7.74 -30.76
CA LYS A 145 6.97 -6.64 -31.67
C LYS A 145 8.07 -5.59 -31.77
N GLN A 146 9.29 -5.93 -31.35
CA GLN A 146 10.47 -5.08 -31.41
C GLN A 146 10.40 -3.80 -30.56
N TYR A 147 9.54 -3.79 -29.52
CA TYR A 147 9.63 -2.75 -28.50
C TYR A 147 10.86 -2.99 -27.63
N HIS A 148 11.56 -1.92 -27.28
CA HIS A 148 12.72 -1.97 -26.40
C HIS A 148 12.35 -1.38 -25.03
N LEU A 149 12.48 -2.19 -23.98
CA LEU A 149 12.27 -1.76 -22.59
C LEU A 149 13.59 -1.30 -21.99
N VAL A 150 13.70 0.01 -21.72
CA VAL A 150 14.92 0.60 -21.15
C VAL A 150 14.99 0.36 -19.65
N ARG A 151 13.85 0.41 -18.96
CA ARG A 151 13.76 0.37 -17.49
C ARG A 151 13.36 -1.00 -16.97
N ASN A 152 12.68 -1.81 -17.81
CA ASN A 152 12.20 -3.13 -17.44
C ASN A 152 11.28 -3.11 -16.20
N LEU A 153 10.25 -2.25 -16.24
CA LEU A 153 9.29 -2.03 -15.15
C LEU A 153 7.86 -2.05 -15.68
N ASP A 154 6.91 -2.42 -14.83
CA ASP A 154 5.47 -2.36 -15.11
C ASP A 154 5.04 -1.01 -15.70
N THR A 155 5.53 0.11 -15.15
CA THR A 155 5.20 1.44 -15.65
C THR A 155 5.61 1.60 -17.13
N GLU A 156 6.75 1.07 -17.55
CA GLU A 156 7.17 1.16 -18.95
C GLU A 156 6.32 0.27 -19.87
N VAL A 157 5.97 -0.93 -19.41
CA VAL A 157 5.05 -1.83 -20.12
C VAL A 157 3.68 -1.16 -20.30
N ILE A 158 3.10 -0.61 -19.22
CA ILE A 158 1.82 0.12 -19.27
C ILE A 158 1.90 1.29 -20.26
N MET A 159 2.99 2.05 -20.25
CA MET A 159 3.19 3.17 -21.18
C MET A 159 3.10 2.71 -22.64
N HIS A 160 3.78 1.63 -23.02
CA HIS A 160 3.74 1.11 -24.39
C HIS A 160 2.36 0.58 -24.79
N PHE A 161 1.65 -0.09 -23.87
CA PHE A 161 0.28 -0.52 -24.15
C PHE A 161 -0.68 0.67 -24.29
N LEU A 162 -0.54 1.73 -23.49
CA LEU A 162 -1.29 2.98 -23.65
C LEU A 162 -1.02 3.64 -25.00
N GLU A 163 0.24 3.67 -25.46
CA GLU A 163 0.59 4.19 -26.79
C GLU A 163 -0.08 3.36 -27.90
N LYS A 164 -0.02 2.04 -27.78
CA LYS A 164 -0.55 1.09 -28.76
C LYS A 164 -2.07 1.20 -28.92
N GLU A 165 -2.80 1.35 -27.82
CA GLU A 165 -4.27 1.55 -27.83
C GLU A 165 -4.68 2.91 -28.43
N GLN A 166 -3.73 3.82 -28.61
CA GLN A 166 -3.92 5.16 -29.17
C GLN A 166 -3.21 5.32 -30.53
N LEU A 167 -2.96 4.23 -31.25
CA LEU A 167 -2.39 4.25 -32.60
C LEU A 167 -3.38 4.79 -33.66
N GLY A 168 -2.81 5.20 -34.80
CA GLY A 168 -3.59 5.70 -35.93
C GLY A 168 -4.06 7.15 -35.78
N ASP A 169 -4.96 7.57 -36.66
CA ASP A 169 -5.30 8.98 -36.80
C ASP A 169 -6.54 9.42 -36.02
N LYS A 170 -7.35 8.46 -35.58
CA LYS A 170 -8.62 8.71 -34.89
C LYS A 170 -8.43 8.58 -33.39
N LYS A 171 -8.95 9.57 -32.64
CA LYS A 171 -8.95 9.52 -31.17
C LYS A 171 -9.93 8.45 -30.69
N LYS A 172 -9.42 7.49 -29.93
CA LYS A 172 -10.24 6.54 -29.17
C LYS A 172 -10.61 7.17 -27.82
N PRO A 173 -11.87 7.12 -27.37
CA PRO A 173 -12.25 7.58 -26.03
C PRO A 173 -11.44 6.86 -24.95
N ILE A 174 -11.02 7.59 -23.92
CA ILE A 174 -10.08 7.06 -22.92
C ILE A 174 -10.68 5.90 -22.10
N ASP A 175 -12.00 5.89 -21.87
CA ASP A 175 -12.68 4.74 -21.26
C ASP A 175 -12.59 3.47 -22.12
N LYS A 176 -12.64 3.61 -23.44
CA LYS A 176 -12.46 2.47 -24.35
C LYS A 176 -11.00 2.01 -24.41
N VAL A 177 -10.05 2.93 -24.31
CA VAL A 177 -8.63 2.56 -24.13
C VAL A 177 -8.48 1.71 -22.87
N PHE A 178 -9.04 2.16 -21.74
CA PHE A 178 -8.94 1.41 -20.49
C PHE A 178 -9.75 0.11 -20.46
N ALA A 179 -10.89 0.06 -21.13
CA ALA A 179 -11.65 -1.18 -21.32
C ALA A 179 -10.78 -2.25 -21.99
N ASP A 180 -10.15 -1.92 -23.11
CA ASP A 180 -9.32 -2.86 -23.86
C ASP A 180 -8.03 -3.25 -23.11
N LEU A 181 -7.44 -2.31 -22.36
CA LEU A 181 -6.32 -2.64 -21.47
C LEU A 181 -6.73 -3.60 -20.34
N SER A 182 -7.94 -3.45 -19.81
CA SER A 182 -8.45 -4.32 -18.73
C SER A 182 -8.65 -5.76 -19.15
N GLU A 183 -8.83 -6.02 -20.45
CA GLU A 183 -8.88 -7.38 -21.00
C GLU A 183 -7.50 -8.04 -21.08
N LYS A 184 -6.44 -7.23 -21.07
CA LYS A 184 -5.04 -7.68 -21.17
C LYS A 184 -4.32 -7.73 -19.83
N PHE A 185 -4.62 -6.79 -18.93
CA PHE A 185 -3.89 -6.64 -17.68
C PHE A 185 -4.47 -7.52 -16.58
N ASP A 186 -3.60 -8.33 -15.97
CA ASP A 186 -3.89 -9.10 -14.76
C ASP A 186 -3.04 -8.55 -13.61
N GLY A 187 -3.64 -8.37 -12.44
CA GLY A 187 -2.96 -7.83 -11.27
C GLY A 187 -3.80 -6.77 -10.57
N ALA A 188 -3.12 -5.83 -9.94
CA ALA A 188 -3.72 -4.63 -9.38
C ALA A 188 -3.08 -3.41 -10.02
N TYR A 189 -3.87 -2.46 -10.53
CA TYR A 189 -3.34 -1.40 -11.39
C TYR A 189 -4.20 -0.13 -11.35
N ASN A 190 -4.53 0.36 -10.16
CA ASN A 190 -5.22 1.64 -10.03
C ASN A 190 -4.37 2.74 -10.66
N MET A 191 -4.95 3.56 -11.54
CA MET A 191 -4.18 4.46 -12.38
C MET A 191 -4.78 5.85 -12.46
N VAL A 192 -3.91 6.85 -12.49
CA VAL A 192 -4.25 8.24 -12.80
C VAL A 192 -3.61 8.62 -14.13
N TYR A 193 -4.32 9.34 -14.98
CA TYR A 193 -3.91 9.69 -16.33
C TYR A 193 -4.29 11.14 -16.63
N ALA A 194 -3.44 11.84 -17.39
CA ALA A 194 -3.69 13.17 -17.92
C ALA A 194 -3.19 13.28 -19.37
N ASP A 195 -3.92 13.97 -20.24
CA ASP A 195 -3.47 14.26 -21.62
C ASP A 195 -3.33 15.77 -21.90
N ALA A 196 -2.69 16.11 -23.02
CA ALA A 196 -2.51 17.49 -23.45
C ALA A 196 -3.79 18.12 -24.07
N GLU A 197 -4.92 17.41 -24.09
CA GLU A 197 -6.24 18.01 -24.31
C GLU A 197 -6.93 18.44 -23.01
N GLY A 198 -6.32 18.16 -21.86
CA GLY A 198 -6.89 18.45 -20.55
C GLY A 198 -7.87 17.38 -20.07
N THR A 199 -7.81 16.16 -20.61
CA THR A 199 -8.47 15.00 -19.98
C THR A 199 -7.70 14.62 -18.73
N VAL A 200 -8.37 14.40 -17.59
CA VAL A 200 -7.78 13.77 -16.39
C VAL A 200 -8.69 12.66 -15.92
N THR A 201 -8.12 11.50 -15.60
CA THR A 201 -8.88 10.35 -15.09
C THR A 201 -8.19 9.70 -13.89
N ALA A 202 -8.99 9.13 -13.00
CA ALA A 202 -8.54 8.16 -11.99
C ALA A 202 -9.40 6.90 -12.12
N MET A 203 -8.77 5.74 -12.27
CA MET A 203 -9.45 4.47 -12.57
C MET A 203 -9.05 3.39 -11.58
N ARG A 204 -10.02 2.58 -11.16
CA ARG A 204 -9.81 1.43 -10.28
C ARG A 204 -9.83 0.15 -11.09
N ASP A 205 -8.89 -0.75 -10.82
CA ASP A 205 -8.81 -2.03 -11.54
C ASP A 205 -10.13 -2.84 -11.40
N PRO A 206 -10.48 -3.73 -12.36
CA PRO A 206 -11.76 -4.45 -12.36
C PRO A 206 -11.96 -5.42 -11.20
N VAL A 207 -10.89 -5.80 -10.49
CA VAL A 207 -10.93 -6.69 -9.32
C VAL A 207 -11.05 -5.86 -8.03
N GLY A 208 -10.60 -4.61 -8.05
CA GLY A 208 -10.70 -3.66 -6.94
C GLY A 208 -9.72 -3.94 -5.81
N VAL A 209 -8.55 -4.54 -6.11
CA VAL A 209 -7.58 -4.97 -5.09
C VAL A 209 -7.08 -3.78 -4.28
N ARG A 210 -6.75 -2.68 -4.97
CA ARG A 210 -6.24 -1.46 -4.34
C ARG A 210 -7.38 -0.46 -4.08
N PRO A 211 -7.31 0.32 -2.99
CA PRO A 211 -8.29 1.35 -2.73
C PRO A 211 -8.12 2.53 -3.70
N LEU A 212 -9.25 3.13 -4.06
CA LEU A 212 -9.30 4.40 -4.79
C LEU A 212 -10.64 5.08 -4.48
N CYS A 213 -10.57 6.33 -4.06
CA CYS A 213 -11.74 7.12 -3.71
C CYS A 213 -11.70 8.46 -4.46
N TYR A 214 -12.85 9.14 -4.49
CA TYR A 214 -13.02 10.40 -5.18
C TYR A 214 -13.98 11.33 -4.44
N VAL A 215 -13.93 12.61 -4.80
CA VAL A 215 -14.92 13.62 -4.42
C VAL A 215 -15.22 14.50 -5.63
N ILE A 216 -16.49 14.86 -5.78
CA ILE A 216 -16.95 15.88 -6.72
C ILE A 216 -17.64 16.95 -5.87
N ASP A 217 -17.07 18.14 -5.87
CA ASP A 217 -17.58 19.34 -5.21
C ASP A 217 -17.52 20.51 -6.20
N ASP A 218 -18.25 21.60 -5.93
CA ASP A 218 -18.39 22.75 -6.84
C ASP A 218 -17.04 23.42 -7.15
N ASP A 219 -16.15 23.41 -6.16
CA ASP A 219 -14.87 24.12 -6.22
C ASP A 219 -13.68 23.18 -6.39
N PHE A 220 -13.88 21.88 -6.20
CA PHE A 220 -12.81 20.89 -6.17
C PHE A 220 -13.30 19.50 -6.59
N VAL A 221 -12.59 18.90 -7.54
CA VAL A 221 -12.76 17.49 -7.88
C VAL A 221 -11.43 16.78 -7.65
N GLY A 222 -11.47 15.68 -6.93
CA GLY A 222 -10.26 14.93 -6.57
C GLY A 222 -10.48 13.44 -6.57
N ALA A 223 -9.39 12.70 -6.78
CA ALA A 223 -9.33 11.27 -6.51
C ALA A 223 -7.99 10.91 -5.88
N ALA A 224 -7.98 9.90 -5.02
CA ALA A 224 -6.77 9.46 -4.32
C ALA A 224 -6.86 8.00 -3.87
N SER A 225 -5.70 7.37 -3.66
CA SER A 225 -5.64 6.01 -3.08
C SER A 225 -6.27 5.93 -1.69
N GLU A 226 -6.31 7.03 -0.93
CA GLU A 226 -6.91 7.10 0.39
C GLU A 226 -7.74 8.36 0.59
N SER A 227 -8.83 8.24 1.35
CA SER A 227 -9.72 9.36 1.67
C SER A 227 -9.06 10.42 2.55
N VAL A 228 -8.07 10.07 3.37
CA VAL A 228 -7.29 11.05 4.17
C VAL A 228 -6.58 12.09 3.30
N ALA A 229 -6.32 11.78 2.02
CA ALA A 229 -5.73 12.74 1.09
C ALA A 229 -6.62 13.97 0.85
N MET A 230 -7.94 13.80 1.00
CA MET A 230 -8.95 14.82 0.68
C MET A 230 -9.71 15.29 1.93
N SER A 231 -9.58 14.63 3.08
CA SER A 231 -10.37 14.92 4.29
C SER A 231 -10.22 16.35 4.82
N ASN A 232 -9.07 17.01 4.59
CA ASN A 232 -8.83 18.40 4.95
C ASN A 232 -9.07 19.40 3.79
N LEU A 233 -9.48 18.90 2.62
CA LEU A 233 -9.74 19.71 1.43
C LEU A 233 -11.23 19.90 1.17
N VAL A 234 -12.06 18.96 1.64
CA VAL A 234 -13.53 18.97 1.49
C VAL A 234 -14.18 18.69 2.83
N ASN A 235 -15.41 19.18 3.02
CA ASN A 235 -16.14 18.96 4.27
C ASN A 235 -16.68 17.53 4.40
N ASN A 236 -17.29 17.01 3.32
CA ASN A 236 -17.91 15.68 3.23
C ASN A 236 -17.91 15.23 1.76
N GLY A 237 -18.34 14.00 1.49
CA GLY A 237 -18.67 13.55 0.13
C GLY A 237 -17.59 12.73 -0.59
N VAL A 238 -16.52 12.34 0.12
CA VAL A 238 -15.58 11.35 -0.40
C VAL A 238 -16.29 9.99 -0.52
N LYS A 239 -16.22 9.38 -1.71
CA LYS A 239 -16.84 8.09 -2.05
C LYS A 239 -15.79 7.17 -2.67
N ASP A 240 -15.94 5.87 -2.50
CA ASP A 240 -15.10 4.87 -3.17
C ASP A 240 -15.47 4.75 -4.66
N LEU A 241 -14.47 4.62 -5.53
CA LEU A 241 -14.70 4.14 -6.90
C LEU A 241 -14.90 2.63 -6.85
N LYS A 242 -15.96 2.09 -7.48
CA LYS A 242 -16.17 0.64 -7.50
C LYS A 242 -15.17 -0.04 -8.45
N PRO A 243 -14.93 -1.36 -8.31
CA PRO A 243 -14.07 -2.10 -9.23
C PRO A 243 -14.51 -1.92 -10.70
N GLY A 244 -13.58 -1.51 -11.57
CA GLY A 244 -13.85 -1.25 -13.00
C GLY A 244 -14.51 0.11 -13.30
N GLU A 245 -14.59 1.00 -12.31
CA GLU A 245 -15.05 2.38 -12.50
C GLU A 245 -13.88 3.36 -12.60
N MET A 246 -14.15 4.49 -13.24
CA MET A 246 -13.26 5.63 -13.30
C MET A 246 -13.99 6.95 -13.07
N LEU A 247 -13.30 7.88 -12.43
CA LEU A 247 -13.60 9.30 -12.50
C LEU A 247 -12.93 9.87 -13.75
N ILE A 248 -13.68 10.59 -14.57
CA ILE A 248 -13.16 11.33 -15.73
C ILE A 248 -13.52 12.81 -15.62
N SER A 249 -12.57 13.68 -15.96
CA SER A 249 -12.78 15.08 -16.28
C SER A 249 -12.28 15.34 -17.69
N ASP A 250 -13.18 15.64 -18.62
CA ASP A 250 -12.85 16.00 -20.00
C ASP A 250 -13.59 17.29 -20.43
N LYS A 251 -13.77 17.50 -21.74
CA LYS A 251 -14.45 18.69 -22.28
C LYS A 251 -15.97 18.67 -22.02
N SER A 252 -16.56 17.51 -21.73
CA SER A 252 -17.98 17.35 -21.43
C SER A 252 -18.31 17.60 -19.96
N GLY A 253 -17.30 17.62 -19.08
CA GLY A 253 -17.46 17.83 -17.66
C GLY A 253 -16.82 16.73 -16.84
N VAL A 254 -17.39 16.45 -15.67
CA VAL A 254 -16.92 15.45 -14.72
C VAL A 254 -17.97 14.37 -14.56
N GLU A 255 -17.56 13.11 -14.67
CA GLU A 255 -18.45 11.96 -14.54
C GLU A 255 -17.71 10.79 -13.91
N VAL A 256 -18.45 9.95 -13.17
CA VAL A 256 -17.99 8.60 -12.80
C VAL A 256 -18.64 7.60 -13.75
N LYS A 257 -17.82 6.83 -14.46
CA LYS A 257 -18.28 5.85 -15.45
C LYS A 257 -17.60 4.51 -15.27
N ARG A 258 -18.32 3.45 -15.65
CA ARG A 258 -17.78 2.09 -15.71
C ARG A 258 -17.07 1.86 -17.03
N PHE A 259 -15.78 1.53 -16.98
CA PHE A 259 -14.99 1.20 -18.18
C PHE A 259 -14.84 -0.32 -18.37
N ALA A 260 -14.94 -1.10 -17.30
CA ALA A 260 -14.82 -2.55 -17.33
C ALA A 260 -15.86 -3.24 -16.43
N LYS A 261 -16.27 -4.46 -16.79
CA LYS A 261 -17.13 -5.29 -15.93
C LYS A 261 -16.27 -5.94 -14.84
N SER A 262 -16.66 -5.77 -13.58
CA SER A 262 -16.11 -6.55 -12.48
C SER A 262 -16.76 -7.93 -12.43
N LYS A 263 -15.95 -8.99 -12.45
CA LYS A 263 -16.41 -10.38 -12.24
C LYS A 263 -16.54 -10.73 -10.76
N ARG A 264 -15.71 -10.10 -9.93
CA ARG A 264 -15.65 -10.25 -8.47
C ARG A 264 -14.91 -9.05 -7.87
N SER A 265 -15.15 -8.79 -6.59
CA SER A 265 -14.29 -7.93 -5.78
C SER A 265 -13.20 -8.75 -5.08
N ALA A 266 -12.05 -8.13 -4.80
CA ALA A 266 -11.02 -8.72 -3.94
C ALA A 266 -10.18 -7.62 -3.26
N HIS A 267 -10.84 -6.79 -2.45
CA HIS A 267 -10.21 -5.70 -1.69
C HIS A 267 -9.09 -6.23 -0.79
N CYS A 268 -7.92 -5.61 -0.83
CA CYS A 268 -6.77 -6.08 -0.07
C CYS A 268 -7.02 -6.02 1.44
N MET A 269 -7.07 -7.17 2.12
CA MET A 269 -7.26 -7.23 3.57
C MET A 269 -6.16 -6.48 4.34
N PHE A 270 -4.96 -6.45 3.77
CA PHE A 270 -3.77 -5.90 4.41
C PHE A 270 -3.74 -4.36 4.42
N GLU A 271 -4.57 -3.72 3.58
CA GLU A 271 -4.82 -2.27 3.68
C GLU A 271 -5.48 -1.90 5.01
N TYR A 272 -6.44 -2.71 5.47
CA TYR A 272 -7.12 -2.51 6.75
C TYR A 272 -6.21 -2.82 7.95
N VAL A 273 -5.47 -3.93 7.86
CA VAL A 273 -4.59 -4.40 8.93
C VAL A 273 -3.43 -3.43 9.14
N TYR A 274 -2.76 -3.00 8.06
CA TYR A 274 -1.45 -2.36 8.16
C TYR A 274 -1.30 -1.07 7.33
N PHE A 275 -1.53 -1.12 6.01
CA PHE A 275 -1.00 -0.07 5.12
C PHE A 275 -1.72 1.27 5.18
N ALA A 276 -3.05 1.24 5.23
CA ALA A 276 -3.82 2.48 5.12
C ALA A 276 -3.63 3.32 6.39
N ASN A 277 -3.75 4.63 6.21
CA ASN A 277 -3.83 5.54 7.33
C ASN A 277 -5.09 5.21 8.15
N ALA A 278 -4.97 5.18 9.48
CA ALA A 278 -6.10 4.89 10.36
C ALA A 278 -7.26 5.89 10.21
N ALA A 279 -6.97 7.13 9.76
CA ALA A 279 -7.97 8.15 9.49
C ALA A 279 -8.71 7.97 8.15
N SER A 280 -8.33 6.98 7.34
CA SER A 280 -8.99 6.68 6.07
C SER A 280 -10.22 5.79 6.26
N THR A 281 -11.14 5.93 5.31
CA THR A 281 -12.22 4.99 5.00
C THR A 281 -11.95 4.38 3.64
N LEU A 282 -12.04 3.05 3.56
CA LEU A 282 -11.88 2.26 2.33
C LEU A 282 -13.12 1.40 2.17
N ASP A 283 -13.75 1.43 0.99
CA ASP A 283 -14.91 0.59 0.66
C ASP A 283 -16.01 0.64 1.74
N GLY A 284 -16.32 1.86 2.21
CA GLY A 284 -17.29 2.11 3.28
C GLY A 284 -16.88 1.68 4.70
N ARG A 285 -15.63 1.27 4.93
CA ARG A 285 -15.11 0.84 6.22
C ARG A 285 -13.99 1.75 6.73
N SER A 286 -14.20 2.35 7.90
CA SER A 286 -13.17 3.12 8.61
C SER A 286 -12.03 2.19 9.05
N VAL A 287 -10.80 2.53 8.66
CA VAL A 287 -9.59 1.74 8.97
C VAL A 287 -9.37 1.66 10.48
N TYR A 288 -9.48 2.77 11.21
CA TYR A 288 -9.37 2.77 12.67
C TYR A 288 -10.40 1.82 13.32
N GLN A 289 -11.66 1.89 12.90
CA GLN A 289 -12.72 1.05 13.46
C GLN A 289 -12.53 -0.43 13.12
N VAL A 290 -11.98 -0.76 11.95
CA VAL A 290 -11.60 -2.14 11.62
C VAL A 290 -10.50 -2.62 12.57
N ARG A 291 -9.43 -1.83 12.78
CA ARG A 291 -8.34 -2.19 13.72
C ARG A 291 -8.81 -2.35 15.16
N TRP A 292 -9.72 -1.48 15.61
CA TRP A 292 -10.38 -1.64 16.90
C TRP A 292 -11.10 -3.00 16.98
N ARG A 293 -11.92 -3.36 15.98
CA ARG A 293 -12.60 -4.66 15.94
C ARG A 293 -11.63 -5.84 15.86
N LEU A 294 -10.48 -5.70 15.20
CA LEU A 294 -9.43 -6.73 15.22
C LEU A 294 -8.96 -6.99 16.66
N GLY A 295 -8.70 -5.94 17.45
CA GLY A 295 -8.35 -6.10 18.86
C GLY A 295 -9.44 -6.81 19.67
N GLN A 296 -10.70 -6.47 19.46
CA GLN A 296 -11.83 -7.12 20.13
C GLN A 296 -11.98 -8.60 19.77
N GLU A 297 -11.86 -8.94 18.48
CA GLU A 297 -11.95 -10.34 18.05
C GLU A 297 -10.73 -11.15 18.49
N LEU A 298 -9.54 -10.54 18.61
CA LEU A 298 -8.34 -11.19 19.14
C LEU A 298 -8.48 -11.48 20.62
N ALA A 299 -9.02 -10.54 21.41
CA ALA A 299 -9.27 -10.72 22.83
C ALA A 299 -10.27 -11.85 23.12
N LYS A 300 -11.32 -11.99 22.29
CA LYS A 300 -12.28 -13.11 22.40
C LYS A 300 -11.66 -14.49 22.18
N GLN A 301 -10.48 -14.54 21.56
CA GLN A 301 -9.73 -15.77 21.30
C GLN A 301 -8.66 -16.01 22.38
N GLU A 302 -8.55 -15.16 23.41
CA GLU A 302 -7.51 -15.29 24.42
C GLU A 302 -7.65 -16.57 25.24
N LYS A 303 -6.54 -17.30 25.39
CA LYS A 303 -6.46 -18.56 26.14
C LYS A 303 -5.76 -18.40 27.49
N LEU A 304 -4.97 -17.34 27.68
CA LEU A 304 -4.28 -17.08 28.93
C LEU A 304 -5.25 -16.59 30.01
N GLU A 305 -5.09 -17.13 31.22
CA GLU A 305 -5.68 -16.56 32.42
C GLU A 305 -4.88 -15.34 32.86
N VAL A 306 -5.33 -14.16 32.42
CA VAL A 306 -4.72 -12.86 32.71
C VAL A 306 -5.28 -12.28 34.01
N ASN A 307 -4.67 -12.67 35.14
CA ASN A 307 -5.09 -12.26 36.48
C ASN A 307 -3.97 -11.49 37.20
N GLY A 308 -4.32 -10.42 37.92
CA GLY A 308 -3.40 -9.67 38.78
C GLY A 308 -2.89 -8.35 38.20
N ASN A 309 -2.16 -7.60 39.02
CA ASN A 309 -1.73 -6.22 38.72
C ASN A 309 -0.37 -6.13 37.98
N ASP A 310 0.23 -7.27 37.66
CA ASP A 310 1.52 -7.37 36.95
C ASP A 310 1.36 -7.58 35.44
N TRP A 311 0.13 -7.78 34.94
CA TRP A 311 -0.18 -7.85 33.51
C TRP A 311 -0.44 -6.47 32.91
N ILE A 312 0.20 -6.20 31.78
CA ILE A 312 -0.05 -5.00 30.97
C ILE A 312 -0.09 -5.37 29.49
N VAL A 313 -0.86 -4.61 28.70
CA VAL A 313 -0.83 -4.69 27.24
C VAL A 313 0.10 -3.60 26.70
N VAL A 314 0.99 -3.98 25.78
CA VAL A 314 1.95 -3.07 25.16
C VAL A 314 1.78 -3.13 23.63
N PRO A 315 1.37 -2.03 22.96
CA PRO A 315 1.32 -1.99 21.51
C PRO A 315 2.73 -1.90 20.90
N VAL A 316 2.95 -2.61 19.78
CA VAL A 316 4.03 -2.28 18.85
C VAL A 316 3.64 -1.03 18.06
N PRO A 317 4.35 0.10 18.18
CA PRO A 317 3.93 1.34 17.54
C PRO A 317 4.20 1.37 16.03
N ASP A 318 3.42 2.11 15.22
CA ASP A 318 2.21 2.86 15.60
C ASP A 318 0.91 2.17 15.16
N THR A 319 0.99 1.26 14.19
CA THR A 319 -0.17 0.67 13.50
C THR A 319 -1.01 -0.21 14.41
N ALA A 320 -0.37 -1.00 15.29
CA ALA A 320 -1.07 -1.94 16.17
C ALA A 320 -1.77 -1.27 17.36
N LYS A 321 -1.58 0.04 17.58
CA LYS A 321 -2.16 0.76 18.73
C LYS A 321 -3.67 0.57 18.89
N PRO A 322 -4.52 0.82 17.87
CA PRO A 322 -5.97 0.65 18.03
C PRO A 322 -6.36 -0.80 18.36
N SER A 323 -5.65 -1.79 17.79
CA SER A 323 -5.88 -3.21 18.10
C SER A 323 -5.48 -3.56 19.52
N ALA A 324 -4.35 -3.03 20.01
CA ALA A 324 -3.88 -3.24 21.38
C ALA A 324 -4.81 -2.59 22.41
N ASP A 325 -5.23 -1.35 22.15
CA ASP A 325 -6.15 -0.61 23.01
C ASP A 325 -7.49 -1.36 23.14
N ALA A 326 -8.04 -1.83 22.01
CA ALA A 326 -9.28 -2.58 21.99
C ALA A 326 -9.15 -3.97 22.64
N TYR A 327 -8.02 -4.65 22.43
CA TYR A 327 -7.71 -5.93 23.06
C TYR A 327 -7.66 -5.77 24.60
N ALA A 328 -6.92 -4.78 25.08
CA ALA A 328 -6.79 -4.46 26.50
C ALA A 328 -8.15 -4.07 27.11
N HIS A 329 -8.90 -3.19 26.43
CA HIS A 329 -10.23 -2.77 26.84
C HIS A 329 -11.20 -3.95 26.96
N THR A 330 -11.15 -4.90 26.02
CA THR A 330 -12.04 -6.07 26.02
C THR A 330 -11.73 -7.02 27.18
N LEU A 331 -10.46 -7.16 27.57
CA LEU A 331 -10.03 -8.02 28.68
C LEU A 331 -9.98 -7.30 30.04
N GLY A 332 -10.26 -5.98 30.09
CA GLY A 332 -10.14 -5.19 31.31
C GLY A 332 -8.70 -4.99 31.80
N LEU A 333 -7.72 -5.04 30.89
CA LEU A 333 -6.31 -4.86 31.20
C LEU A 333 -5.84 -3.43 30.95
N PRO A 334 -4.84 -2.93 31.71
CA PRO A 334 -4.21 -1.64 31.42
C PRO A 334 -3.36 -1.73 30.15
N VAL A 335 -3.53 -0.75 29.25
CA VAL A 335 -2.62 -0.52 28.13
C VAL A 335 -1.55 0.49 28.52
N MET A 336 -0.29 0.18 28.25
CA MET A 336 0.83 1.04 28.63
C MET A 336 1.84 1.19 27.49
N GLU A 337 2.40 2.39 27.34
CA GLU A 337 3.47 2.66 26.37
C GLU A 337 4.82 2.13 26.87
N GLY A 338 5.00 0.81 26.78
CA GLY A 338 6.28 0.14 27.03
C GLY A 338 7.30 0.35 25.92
N LEU A 339 6.83 0.54 24.69
CA LEU A 339 7.64 0.83 23.51
C LEU A 339 7.14 2.12 22.86
N VAL A 340 8.05 3.07 22.61
CA VAL A 340 7.72 4.39 22.06
C VAL A 340 8.50 4.61 20.76
N ARG A 341 7.81 4.93 19.67
CA ARG A 341 8.46 5.22 18.38
C ARG A 341 9.21 6.54 18.44
N ASN A 342 10.43 6.53 17.91
CA ASN A 342 11.21 7.74 17.66
C ASN A 342 10.71 8.43 16.37
N ARG A 343 9.97 9.53 16.53
CA ARG A 343 9.36 10.28 15.41
C ARG A 343 10.36 11.10 14.60
N TYR A 344 11.59 11.25 15.08
CA TYR A 344 12.62 12.08 14.44
C TYR A 344 13.60 11.28 13.59
N VAL A 345 13.52 9.94 13.64
CA VAL A 345 14.32 9.07 12.79
C VAL A 345 13.67 9.02 11.42
N GLY A 346 14.23 9.81 10.50
CA GLY A 346 14.04 9.64 9.07
C GLY A 346 14.91 8.50 8.52
N ARG A 347 15.09 8.45 7.20
CA ARG A 347 16.13 7.59 6.62
C ARG A 347 17.50 8.11 7.05
N THR A 348 18.20 7.38 7.90
CA THR A 348 19.62 7.64 8.18
C THR A 348 20.43 7.24 6.95
N PHE A 349 21.31 8.11 6.44
CA PHE A 349 22.24 7.78 5.35
C PHE A 349 23.29 6.74 5.79
N ILE A 350 23.48 6.59 7.10
CA ILE A 350 24.37 5.61 7.71
C ILE A 350 23.49 4.42 8.11
N GLU A 351 23.36 3.44 7.21
CA GLU A 351 22.75 2.17 7.59
C GLU A 351 23.69 1.41 8.52
N THR A 352 23.32 1.29 9.79
CA THR A 352 23.94 0.33 10.71
C THR A 352 23.70 -1.09 10.17
N LYS A 353 24.78 -1.89 10.08
CA LYS A 353 24.67 -3.30 9.63
C LYS A 353 23.94 -4.16 10.67
N ASP A 354 24.03 -3.79 11.94
CA ASP A 354 23.37 -4.48 13.03
C ASP A 354 21.88 -4.13 13.10
N ARG A 355 21.03 -5.15 13.14
CA ARG A 355 19.58 -5.01 13.25
C ARG A 355 19.15 -4.46 14.60
N MET A 356 19.86 -4.81 15.66
CA MET A 356 19.54 -4.35 17.00
C MET A 356 19.70 -2.83 17.11
N ASP A 357 20.71 -2.26 16.44
CA ASP A 357 20.89 -0.82 16.38
C ASP A 357 19.76 -0.12 15.62
N ARG A 358 19.26 -0.71 14.52
CA ARG A 358 18.07 -0.19 13.82
C ARG A 358 16.83 -0.15 14.72
N ILE A 359 16.63 -1.17 15.57
CA ILE A 359 15.51 -1.17 16.53
C ILE A 359 15.71 -0.08 17.59
N LYS A 360 16.93 0.09 18.13
CA LYS A 360 17.24 1.14 19.10
C LYS A 360 17.10 2.55 18.51
N GLU A 361 17.39 2.74 17.22
CA GLU A 361 17.12 3.99 16.52
C GLU A 361 15.61 4.26 16.43
N LYS A 362 14.84 3.25 16.01
CA LYS A 362 13.39 3.38 15.76
C LYS A 362 12.56 3.47 17.04
N PHE A 363 12.98 2.84 18.13
CA PHE A 363 12.18 2.71 19.34
C PHE A 363 12.95 2.97 20.62
N ASN A 364 12.26 3.60 21.56
CA ASN A 364 12.70 3.78 22.94
C ASN A 364 11.89 2.86 23.86
N VAL A 365 12.56 2.22 24.80
CA VAL A 365 11.94 1.32 25.78
C VAL A 365 11.68 2.08 27.08
N ASN A 366 10.43 2.01 27.56
CA ASN A 366 10.03 2.61 28.82
C ASN A 366 10.20 1.62 29.98
N LYS A 367 11.43 1.53 30.51
CA LYS A 367 11.79 0.57 31.56
C LYS A 367 10.93 0.73 32.83
N SER A 368 10.57 1.94 33.23
CA SER A 368 9.75 2.17 34.44
C SER A 368 8.35 1.59 34.34
N VAL A 369 7.85 1.36 33.11
CA VAL A 369 6.56 0.70 32.86
C VAL A 369 6.72 -0.82 32.81
N LEU A 370 7.83 -1.31 32.26
CA LEU A 370 8.00 -2.71 31.87
C LEU A 370 8.65 -3.60 32.93
N LYS A 371 9.48 -3.02 33.81
CA LYS A 371 10.31 -3.80 34.73
C LYS A 371 9.45 -4.73 35.60
N ASP A 372 9.83 -6.01 35.64
CA ASP A 372 9.21 -7.07 36.43
C ASP A 372 7.72 -7.35 36.07
N LYS A 373 7.22 -6.81 34.95
CA LYS A 373 5.86 -7.05 34.44
C LYS A 373 5.78 -8.26 33.52
N LYS A 374 4.58 -8.83 33.43
CA LYS A 374 4.18 -9.74 32.35
C LYS A 374 3.49 -8.92 31.28
N ILE A 375 3.96 -8.97 30.05
CA ILE A 375 3.40 -8.14 28.98
C ILE A 375 2.71 -8.99 27.92
N ILE A 376 1.58 -8.47 27.46
CA ILE A 376 0.97 -8.90 26.20
C ILE A 376 1.40 -7.91 25.13
N LEU A 377 2.34 -8.32 24.30
CA LEU A 377 2.87 -7.51 23.19
C LEU A 377 1.96 -7.70 21.97
N VAL A 378 1.24 -6.65 21.59
CA VAL A 378 0.30 -6.69 20.46
C VAL A 378 0.94 -6.08 19.23
N ASP A 379 1.04 -6.86 18.16
CA ASP A 379 1.57 -6.45 16.85
C ASP A 379 0.49 -6.62 15.76
N ASP A 380 0.63 -5.91 14.65
CA ASP A 380 -0.34 -6.03 13.55
C ASP A 380 -0.12 -7.32 12.74
N SER A 381 1.13 -7.66 12.43
CA SER A 381 1.48 -8.78 11.56
C SER A 381 2.91 -9.26 11.80
N ILE A 382 3.20 -10.50 11.42
CA ILE A 382 4.56 -11.05 11.42
C ILE A 382 4.86 -11.65 10.05
N VAL A 383 5.94 -11.18 9.41
CA VAL A 383 6.31 -11.60 8.03
C VAL A 383 7.55 -12.49 8.07
N ARG A 384 8.71 -11.90 8.39
CA ARG A 384 9.99 -12.63 8.54
C ARG A 384 10.36 -12.93 10.00
N GLY A 385 9.55 -12.48 10.96
CA GLY A 385 9.75 -12.62 12.42
C GLY A 385 10.92 -11.87 13.03
N SER A 386 11.94 -11.54 12.24
CA SER A 386 13.19 -11.01 12.75
C SER A 386 13.10 -9.58 13.33
N THR A 387 12.06 -8.80 12.99
CA THR A 387 11.80 -7.49 13.62
C THR A 387 11.19 -7.73 14.99
N SER A 388 10.19 -8.61 15.06
CA SER A 388 9.57 -9.07 16.31
C SER A 388 10.61 -9.66 17.26
N GLN A 389 11.51 -10.52 16.77
CA GLN A 389 12.61 -11.11 17.56
C GLN A 389 13.51 -10.02 18.17
N ALA A 390 13.91 -9.02 17.38
CA ALA A 390 14.74 -7.94 17.86
C ALA A 390 14.01 -7.01 18.86
N ILE A 391 12.71 -6.75 18.66
CA ILE A 391 11.88 -6.01 19.62
C ILE A 391 11.78 -6.79 20.94
N VAL A 392 11.51 -8.09 20.88
CA VAL A 392 11.38 -8.97 22.05
C VAL A 392 12.69 -9.01 22.84
N GLN A 393 13.83 -9.18 22.15
CA GLN A 393 15.14 -9.13 22.77
C GLN A 393 15.39 -7.76 23.43
N TYR A 394 15.07 -6.66 22.75
CA TYR A 394 15.24 -5.31 23.29
C TYR A 394 14.37 -5.05 24.54
N LEU A 395 13.14 -5.56 24.55
CA LEU A 395 12.23 -5.51 25.71
C LEU A 395 12.76 -6.35 26.89
N LYS A 396 13.30 -7.54 26.65
CA LYS A 396 13.93 -8.37 27.69
C LYS A 396 15.16 -7.69 28.29
N GLU A 397 16.08 -7.22 27.44
CA GLU A 397 17.36 -6.64 27.88
C GLU A 397 17.22 -5.27 28.54
N ARG A 398 16.43 -4.35 27.95
CA ARG A 398 16.29 -2.97 28.45
C ARG A 398 15.07 -2.77 29.32
N GLY A 399 13.97 -3.44 28.98
CA GLY A 399 12.71 -3.36 29.73
C GLY A 399 12.74 -4.17 31.01
N MET A 400 13.61 -5.20 31.10
CA MET A 400 13.63 -6.16 32.22
C MET A 400 12.25 -6.79 32.45
N VAL A 401 11.60 -7.17 31.34
CA VAL A 401 10.28 -7.80 31.33
C VAL A 401 10.40 -9.24 31.82
N LYS A 402 9.44 -9.69 32.65
CA LYS A 402 9.41 -11.04 33.22
C LYS A 402 8.97 -12.09 32.20
N GLU A 403 7.84 -11.85 31.55
CA GLU A 403 7.22 -12.72 30.53
C GLU A 403 6.70 -11.85 29.38
N ILE A 404 6.85 -12.31 28.14
CA ILE A 404 6.36 -11.67 26.93
C ILE A 404 5.45 -12.64 26.18
N HIS A 405 4.16 -12.31 26.11
CA HIS A 405 3.16 -13.05 25.35
C HIS A 405 2.77 -12.24 24.11
N MET A 406 3.09 -12.74 22.92
CA MET A 406 2.85 -12.00 21.68
C MET A 406 1.47 -12.31 21.11
N ARG A 407 0.74 -11.28 20.67
CA ARG A 407 -0.57 -11.37 20.04
C ARG A 407 -0.56 -10.62 18.72
N VAL A 408 -0.95 -11.29 17.64
CA VAL A 408 -0.85 -10.75 16.29
C VAL A 408 -2.25 -10.54 15.72
N ALA A 409 -2.59 -9.30 15.38
CA ALA A 409 -3.92 -8.93 14.89
C ALA A 409 -4.24 -9.40 13.46
N CYS A 410 -3.29 -10.06 12.80
CA CYS A 410 -3.40 -10.66 11.47
C CYS A 410 -3.20 -12.17 11.55
N PRO A 411 -3.91 -12.97 10.73
CA PRO A 411 -3.55 -14.37 10.51
C PRO A 411 -2.12 -14.52 9.95
N PRO A 412 -1.50 -15.70 10.09
CA PRO A 412 -0.13 -15.92 9.62
C PRO A 412 0.02 -15.70 8.11
N ILE A 413 1.02 -14.91 7.71
CA ILE A 413 1.32 -14.65 6.29
C ILE A 413 2.17 -15.79 5.73
N ARG A 414 1.61 -16.52 4.76
CA ARG A 414 2.16 -17.78 4.24
C ARG A 414 2.43 -17.77 2.74
N SER A 415 1.96 -16.74 2.03
CA SER A 415 2.14 -16.62 0.59
C SER A 415 2.57 -15.21 0.19
N PRO A 416 3.43 -15.05 -0.83
CA PRO A 416 3.86 -13.74 -1.32
C PRO A 416 2.69 -12.99 -1.98
N CYS A 417 2.67 -11.66 -1.88
CA CYS A 417 1.74 -10.86 -2.66
C CYS A 417 2.29 -10.60 -4.07
N PHE A 418 1.40 -10.58 -5.07
CA PHE A 418 1.73 -10.24 -6.47
C PHE A 418 1.01 -8.98 -6.96
N TYR A 419 0.39 -8.24 -6.05
CA TYR A 419 -0.50 -7.11 -6.34
C TYR A 419 0.05 -5.76 -5.90
N GLY A 420 1.34 -5.69 -5.59
CA GLY A 420 2.08 -4.46 -5.23
C GLY A 420 2.87 -4.58 -3.93
N ILE A 421 2.51 -5.52 -3.04
CA ILE A 421 3.18 -5.63 -1.73
C ILE A 421 4.47 -6.42 -1.92
N ASP A 422 5.63 -5.80 -1.68
CA ASP A 422 6.93 -6.52 -1.67
C ASP A 422 6.98 -7.41 -0.42
N MET A 423 6.37 -8.59 -0.57
CA MET A 423 6.44 -9.68 0.38
C MET A 423 7.67 -10.55 0.12
N SER A 424 8.03 -11.30 1.17
CA SER A 424 9.15 -12.23 1.16
C SER A 424 8.90 -13.44 0.26
N THR A 425 9.93 -14.20 -0.10
CA THR A 425 9.74 -15.48 -0.79
C THR A 425 9.07 -16.51 0.14
N ILE A 426 8.63 -17.65 -0.39
CA ILE A 426 7.93 -18.67 0.39
C ILE A 426 8.76 -19.11 1.60
N GLY A 427 10.03 -19.44 1.42
CA GLY A 427 10.94 -19.88 2.48
C GLY A 427 11.49 -18.76 3.36
N GLU A 428 11.25 -17.48 3.04
CA GLU A 428 11.62 -16.38 3.95
C GLU A 428 10.53 -16.06 4.98
N LEU A 429 9.27 -16.46 4.71
CA LEU A 429 8.13 -16.22 5.59
C LEU A 429 8.23 -17.10 6.83
N ILE A 430 8.13 -16.50 8.02
CA ILE A 430 8.36 -17.21 9.29
C ILE A 430 7.44 -18.43 9.50
N PRO A 431 6.14 -18.42 9.12
CA PRO A 431 5.34 -19.63 9.27
C PRO A 431 5.84 -20.77 8.39
N ASN A 432 6.32 -20.47 7.18
CA ASN A 432 6.79 -21.49 6.25
C ASN A 432 8.18 -22.03 6.65
N ARG A 433 9.08 -21.19 7.18
CA ARG A 433 10.37 -21.66 7.75
C ARG A 433 10.21 -22.66 8.88
N ASN A 434 9.12 -22.53 9.63
CA ASN A 434 8.78 -23.40 10.74
C ASN A 434 7.81 -24.52 10.35
N SER A 435 7.54 -24.70 9.05
CA SER A 435 6.65 -25.71 8.50
C SER A 435 7.42 -26.75 7.68
N THR A 436 6.87 -27.94 7.53
CA THR A 436 7.33 -28.92 6.53
C THR A 436 6.85 -28.54 5.13
N ASN A 437 7.51 -29.09 4.09
CA ASN A 437 7.06 -28.90 2.71
C ASN A 437 5.61 -29.35 2.48
N GLU A 438 5.16 -30.42 3.15
CA GLU A 438 3.77 -30.86 3.09
C GLU A 438 2.81 -29.83 3.69
N GLN A 439 3.18 -29.22 4.83
CA GLN A 439 2.40 -28.16 5.47
C GLN A 439 2.37 -26.87 4.63
N ILE A 440 3.41 -26.56 3.83
CA ILE A 440 3.46 -25.41 2.92
C ILE A 440 2.59 -25.62 1.67
N LYS A 441 2.46 -26.87 1.22
CA LYS A 441 1.68 -27.24 0.02
C LYS A 441 0.18 -27.28 0.22
N LYS A 442 -0.30 -27.37 1.47
CA LYS A 442 -1.74 -27.33 1.76
C LYS A 442 -2.36 -26.10 1.08
N ALA A 443 -3.32 -26.35 0.20
CA ALA A 443 -3.81 -25.39 -0.80
C ALA A 443 -4.57 -24.21 -0.20
N SER A 444 -5.17 -24.41 0.98
CA SER A 444 -5.81 -23.37 1.77
C SER A 444 -5.35 -23.47 3.22
N PHE A 445 -5.04 -22.31 3.80
CA PHE A 445 -4.74 -22.18 5.23
C PHE A 445 -5.96 -21.55 5.88
N GLU A 446 -6.78 -22.36 6.57
CA GLU A 446 -7.76 -21.81 7.50
C GLU A 446 -7.09 -21.51 8.85
N ASP A 447 -6.23 -22.42 9.31
CA ASP A 447 -5.42 -22.27 10.52
C ASP A 447 -3.97 -22.75 10.31
N VAL A 448 -3.07 -22.27 11.17
CA VAL A 448 -1.69 -22.77 11.28
C VAL A 448 -1.62 -23.80 12.39
N ASP A 449 -0.95 -24.91 12.12
CA ASP A 449 -0.70 -25.99 13.07
C ASP A 449 -0.08 -25.45 14.37
N GLU A 450 -0.59 -25.90 15.52
CA GLU A 450 -0.12 -25.44 16.84
C GLU A 450 1.38 -25.67 17.01
N GLY A 451 1.93 -26.76 16.49
CA GLY A 451 3.37 -27.03 16.53
C GLY A 451 4.19 -26.03 15.71
N VAL A 452 3.63 -25.50 14.61
CA VAL A 452 4.27 -24.41 13.86
C VAL A 452 4.25 -23.13 14.68
N VAL A 453 3.15 -22.79 15.35
CA VAL A 453 3.06 -21.62 16.23
C VAL A 453 4.06 -21.70 17.39
N GLU A 454 4.21 -22.87 18.01
CA GLU A 454 5.22 -23.11 19.06
C GLU A 454 6.65 -22.90 18.55
N ASN A 455 6.97 -23.40 17.36
CA ASN A 455 8.28 -23.21 16.75
C ASN A 455 8.57 -21.73 16.48
N ILE A 456 7.58 -20.99 15.98
CA ILE A 456 7.69 -19.53 15.80
C ILE A 456 7.89 -18.83 17.16
N SER A 457 7.15 -19.24 18.20
CA SER A 457 7.29 -18.69 19.56
C SER A 457 8.72 -18.83 20.07
N LYS A 458 9.33 -20.01 19.87
CA LYS A 458 10.74 -20.28 20.21
C LYS A 458 11.71 -19.44 19.37
N GLU A 459 11.49 -19.34 18.06
CA GLU A 459 12.34 -18.55 17.16
C GLU A 459 12.35 -17.06 17.52
N ILE A 460 11.18 -16.48 17.80
CA ILE A 460 11.03 -15.07 18.20
C ILE A 460 11.53 -14.86 19.65
N GLY A 461 11.44 -15.89 20.49
CA GLY A 461 11.85 -15.86 21.89
C GLY A 461 10.78 -15.30 22.83
N VAL A 462 9.50 -15.61 22.57
CA VAL A 462 8.35 -15.22 23.41
C VAL A 462 7.78 -16.42 24.17
N ASP A 463 7.16 -16.16 25.32
CA ASP A 463 6.61 -17.18 26.22
C ASP A 463 5.34 -17.82 25.66
N SER A 464 4.58 -17.06 24.87
CA SER A 464 3.50 -17.62 24.04
C SER A 464 3.27 -16.73 22.82
N LEU A 465 2.75 -17.32 21.75
CA LEU A 465 2.33 -16.62 20.54
C LEU A 465 0.91 -17.03 20.17
N GLN A 466 0.09 -16.06 19.79
CA GLN A 466 -1.22 -16.32 19.20
C GLN A 466 -1.48 -15.36 18.05
N TYR A 467 -1.98 -15.92 16.95
CA TYR A 467 -2.44 -15.17 15.79
C TYR A 467 -3.96 -15.01 15.80
N MET A 468 -4.43 -13.95 15.16
CA MET A 468 -5.82 -13.80 14.77
C MET A 468 -6.27 -14.94 13.86
N SER A 469 -7.43 -15.54 14.13
CA SER A 469 -8.07 -16.48 13.19
C SER A 469 -8.56 -15.80 11.91
N LEU A 470 -8.63 -16.55 10.80
CA LEU A 470 -9.18 -16.06 9.53
C LEU A 470 -10.63 -15.53 9.69
N ARG A 471 -11.45 -16.24 10.46
CA ARG A 471 -12.83 -15.84 10.76
C ARG A 471 -12.88 -14.52 11.52
N GLY A 472 -12.01 -14.34 12.52
CA GLY A 472 -11.91 -13.09 13.28
C GLY A 472 -11.52 -11.90 12.39
N LEU A 473 -10.56 -12.09 11.47
CA LEU A 473 -10.16 -11.09 10.48
C LEU A 473 -11.36 -10.66 9.61
N VAL A 474 -12.03 -11.61 8.95
CA VAL A 474 -13.16 -11.32 8.04
C VAL A 474 -14.28 -10.60 8.78
N LYS A 475 -14.61 -11.06 10.00
CA LYS A 475 -15.64 -10.44 10.84
C LYS A 475 -15.27 -9.03 11.30
N ALA A 476 -13.99 -8.76 11.58
CA ALA A 476 -13.55 -7.43 11.96
C ALA A 476 -13.57 -6.45 10.78
N ILE A 477 -13.18 -6.87 9.57
CA ILE A 477 -13.25 -6.02 8.38
C ILE A 477 -14.73 -5.76 8.01
N ASN A 478 -15.56 -6.80 8.08
CA ASN A 478 -17.02 -6.74 7.93
C ASN A 478 -17.48 -6.16 6.58
N LEU A 479 -16.92 -6.56 5.44
CA LEU A 479 -17.47 -6.16 4.13
C LEU A 479 -18.82 -6.83 3.84
N GLU A 480 -19.57 -6.29 2.90
CA GLU A 480 -20.95 -6.71 2.58
C GLU A 480 -21.04 -8.21 2.27
N ASN A 481 -20.18 -8.73 1.39
CA ASN A 481 -20.09 -10.17 1.08
C ASN A 481 -18.99 -10.89 1.88
N GLY A 482 -18.53 -10.29 2.98
CA GLY A 482 -17.54 -10.90 3.88
C GLY A 482 -16.25 -11.36 3.18
N LYS A 483 -15.98 -12.66 3.21
CA LYS A 483 -14.75 -13.27 2.64
C LYS A 483 -14.67 -13.07 1.12
N ASP A 484 -15.80 -13.06 0.42
CA ASP A 484 -15.82 -13.07 -1.05
C ASP A 484 -15.38 -11.74 -1.66
N ASP A 485 -15.53 -10.64 -0.92
CA ASP A 485 -15.07 -9.30 -1.28
C ASP A 485 -13.59 -9.06 -0.98
N LEU A 486 -12.89 -9.98 -0.29
CA LEU A 486 -11.53 -9.78 0.18
C LEU A 486 -10.49 -10.54 -0.63
N CYS A 487 -9.38 -9.88 -0.93
CA CYS A 487 -8.14 -10.56 -1.27
C CYS A 487 -7.43 -10.97 0.02
N MET A 488 -7.35 -12.29 0.23
CA MET A 488 -6.64 -12.91 1.36
C MET A 488 -5.50 -13.82 0.90
N ALA A 489 -5.05 -13.65 -0.35
CA ALA A 489 -4.05 -14.51 -0.98
C ALA A 489 -2.77 -14.69 -0.13
N CYS A 490 -2.35 -13.65 0.59
CA CYS A 490 -1.15 -13.68 1.41
C CYS A 490 -1.26 -14.64 2.61
N ILE A 491 -2.49 -14.92 3.07
CA ILE A 491 -2.77 -15.79 4.22
C ILE A 491 -3.43 -17.10 3.81
N THR A 492 -4.21 -17.15 2.73
CA THR A 492 -4.87 -18.39 2.24
C THR A 492 -4.12 -19.09 1.12
N GLY A 493 -3.29 -18.39 0.36
CA GLY A 493 -2.69 -18.90 -0.88
C GLY A 493 -3.64 -18.88 -2.10
N GLU A 494 -4.89 -18.42 -1.93
CA GLU A 494 -5.89 -18.32 -2.99
C GLU A 494 -5.88 -16.93 -3.62
N TYR A 495 -5.47 -16.84 -4.89
CA TYR A 495 -5.32 -15.57 -5.59
C TYR A 495 -6.58 -15.23 -6.38
N PRO A 496 -7.05 -13.97 -6.35
CA PRO A 496 -8.28 -13.56 -7.04
C PRO A 496 -8.13 -13.47 -8.57
N THR A 497 -6.91 -13.60 -9.11
CA THR A 497 -6.63 -13.49 -10.54
C THR A 497 -5.92 -14.72 -11.09
N GLU A 498 -6.03 -14.92 -12.41
CA GLU A 498 -5.46 -16.08 -13.10
C GLU A 498 -3.93 -16.08 -12.99
N TRP A 499 -3.30 -14.94 -13.28
CA TRP A 499 -1.85 -14.85 -13.18
C TRP A 499 -1.34 -14.84 -11.75
N GLY A 500 -2.11 -14.33 -10.79
CA GLY A 500 -1.78 -14.51 -9.36
C GLY A 500 -1.67 -15.99 -8.99
N THR A 501 -2.59 -16.81 -9.49
CA THR A 501 -2.59 -18.27 -9.27
C THR A 501 -1.38 -18.94 -9.95
N LYS A 502 -1.07 -18.57 -11.20
CA LYS A 502 0.11 -19.07 -11.93
C LYS A 502 1.42 -18.71 -11.22
N LEU A 503 1.54 -17.46 -10.74
CA LEU A 503 2.70 -17.01 -9.98
C LEU A 503 2.84 -17.74 -8.65
N ARG A 504 1.72 -18.08 -7.99
CA ARG A 504 1.74 -18.88 -6.75
C ARG A 504 2.33 -20.26 -6.98
N VAL A 505 1.92 -20.95 -8.06
CA VAL A 505 2.49 -22.24 -8.45
C VAL A 505 3.99 -22.11 -8.72
N LYS A 506 4.39 -21.10 -9.52
CA LYS A 506 5.81 -20.82 -9.77
C LYS A 506 6.60 -20.54 -8.49
N ALA A 507 6.01 -19.87 -7.49
CA ALA A 507 6.64 -19.60 -6.21
C ALA A 507 6.89 -20.89 -5.41
N LEU A 508 5.94 -21.83 -5.41
CA LEU A 508 6.11 -23.15 -4.80
C LEU A 508 7.23 -23.94 -5.48
N GLU A 509 7.18 -24.04 -6.80
CA GLU A 509 8.19 -24.79 -7.57
C GLU A 509 9.60 -24.25 -7.34
N ARG A 510 9.75 -22.92 -7.25
CA ARG A 510 11.03 -22.29 -6.93
C ARG A 510 11.50 -22.65 -5.53
N HIS A 511 10.62 -22.61 -4.55
CA HIS A 511 10.95 -22.99 -3.17
C HIS A 511 11.40 -24.45 -3.09
N GLU A 512 10.68 -25.38 -3.72
CA GLU A 512 11.04 -26.80 -3.76
C GLU A 512 12.41 -27.06 -4.40
N ARG A 513 12.78 -26.24 -5.38
CA ARG A 513 14.09 -26.33 -6.07
C ARG A 513 15.19 -25.54 -5.36
N GLY A 514 14.91 -24.88 -4.24
CA GLY A 514 15.88 -24.00 -3.55
C GLY A 514 16.23 -22.72 -4.31
N LEU A 515 15.40 -22.28 -5.27
CA LEU A 515 15.63 -21.15 -6.15
C LEU A 515 14.96 -19.86 -5.62
N GLU A 516 15.28 -19.48 -4.39
CA GLU A 516 14.66 -18.34 -3.70
C GLU A 516 15.56 -17.09 -3.58
N ALA A 517 16.67 -17.06 -4.32
CA ALA A 517 17.56 -15.89 -4.37
C ALA A 517 16.87 -14.65 -4.96
N GLU A 518 15.86 -14.84 -5.79
CA GLU A 518 15.09 -13.77 -6.43
C GLU A 518 13.58 -13.97 -6.23
N ARG A 519 12.83 -12.88 -6.33
CA ARG A 519 11.37 -12.86 -6.23
C ARG A 519 10.73 -13.65 -7.38
N THR A 520 9.48 -14.08 -7.20
CA THR A 520 8.80 -14.93 -8.20
C THR A 520 8.43 -14.18 -9.48
N TYR A 521 8.18 -12.88 -9.36
CA TYR A 521 7.78 -11.98 -10.44
C TYR A 521 8.97 -11.36 -11.20
N SER A 522 10.21 -11.53 -10.72
CA SER A 522 11.42 -11.06 -11.41
C SER A 522 11.85 -11.96 -12.56
#